data_AF-A0A7S3ATK5-F1
#
_entry.id   AF-A0A7S3ATK5-F1
#
_cell.length_a   1.000
_cell.length_b   1.000
_cell.length_c   1.000
_cell.angle_alpha   90.00
_cell.angle_beta   90.00
_cell.angle_gamma   90.00
#
_symmetry.space_group_name_H-M   'P 1'
#
loop_
_entity.id
_entity.type
_entity.pdbx_description
1 polymer ?
#
loop_
_entity_poly.entity_id
_entity_poly.type
_entity_poly.pdbx_seq_one_letter_code
_entity_poly.pdbx_strand_id
1 'polypeptide(L)'
;NAKARLSSNTEDYVSSPHRNTLKLTISNANKEQVIVGVRVLLGSAHSQHIPANITLFNRVIPTREGQRKWYDIPFLPAEAVLGQSQIELVFSGTHSGASVPVLDAVEVYAQSRTDFGWDAQTAILTARHCAESRSSTHSGGL
;
A
#
# COMPACT_ATOMS: atom_id res chain seq x y z
N ASN A 1 -12.19 -5.71 -14.60
CA ASN A 1 -11.34 -4.50 -14.48
C ASN A 1 -12.10 -3.38 -13.78
N ALA A 2 -12.04 -3.32 -12.44
CA ALA A 2 -12.57 -2.19 -11.69
C ALA A 2 -11.46 -1.15 -11.53
N LYS A 3 -11.56 -0.03 -12.25
CA LYS A 3 -10.69 1.14 -12.08
C LYS A 3 -11.51 2.20 -11.35
N ALA A 4 -11.34 2.30 -10.04
CA ALA A 4 -11.83 3.46 -9.29
C ALA A 4 -10.84 4.61 -9.50
N ARG A 5 -11.22 5.59 -10.31
CA ARG A 5 -10.51 6.88 -10.41
C ARG A 5 -11.16 7.83 -9.42
N LEU A 6 -10.38 8.33 -8.46
CA LEU A 6 -10.69 9.58 -7.79
C LEU A 6 -10.62 10.70 -8.87
N SER A 7 -11.60 11.60 -8.86
CA SER A 7 -12.06 12.59 -9.87
C SER A 7 -11.11 13.09 -10.97
N SER A 8 -11.68 13.46 -12.14
CA SER A 8 -10.96 13.93 -13.33
C SER A 8 -10.63 15.43 -13.37
N ASN A 9 -10.81 16.17 -12.27
CA ASN A 9 -10.47 17.59 -12.20
C ASN A 9 -9.11 17.78 -11.54
N THR A 10 -8.26 18.57 -12.19
CA THR A 10 -6.83 18.77 -11.91
C THR A 10 -6.49 19.47 -10.59
N GLU A 11 -7.45 19.63 -9.67
CA GLU A 11 -7.26 20.38 -8.41
C GLU A 11 -7.70 19.64 -7.15
N ASP A 12 -8.23 18.41 -7.27
CA ASP A 12 -8.66 17.64 -6.10
C ASP A 12 -7.48 16.87 -5.51
N TYR A 13 -7.04 17.26 -4.31
CA TYR A 13 -6.00 16.56 -3.54
C TYR A 13 -6.49 16.19 -2.14
N VAL A 14 -5.85 15.19 -1.53
CA VAL A 14 -6.11 14.80 -0.13
C VAL A 14 -4.92 15.22 0.73
N SER A 15 -5.16 16.05 1.74
CA SER A 15 -4.14 16.51 2.68
C SER A 15 -4.39 16.00 4.09
N SER A 16 -3.32 15.84 4.87
CA SER A 16 -3.44 15.54 6.30
C SER A 16 -3.69 16.82 7.12
N PRO A 17 -4.50 16.76 8.20
CA PRO A 17 -4.54 17.83 9.20
C PRO A 17 -3.25 17.91 10.04
N HIS A 18 -2.33 16.94 9.91
CA HIS A 18 -1.10 16.84 10.69
C HIS A 18 0.12 16.77 9.78
N ARG A 19 1.20 17.47 10.14
CA ARG A 19 2.42 17.53 9.32
C ARG A 19 3.22 16.23 9.31
N ASN A 20 3.00 15.36 10.30
CA ASN A 20 3.87 14.23 10.56
C ASN A 20 3.47 12.95 9.82
N THR A 21 2.19 12.81 9.46
CA THR A 21 1.71 11.59 8.79
C THR A 21 0.36 11.81 8.11
N LEU A 22 0.11 11.04 7.06
CA LEU A 22 -1.20 10.84 6.44
C LEU A 22 -1.43 9.33 6.34
N LYS A 23 -2.59 8.85 6.78
CA LYS A 23 -2.96 7.44 6.65
C LYS A 23 -4.14 7.29 5.69
N LEU A 24 -4.01 6.37 4.74
CA LEU A 24 -5.05 6.02 3.79
C LEU A 24 -5.40 4.54 3.95
N THR A 25 -6.62 4.27 4.39
CA THR A 25 -7.15 2.91 4.52
C THR A 25 -8.02 2.59 3.31
N ILE A 26 -7.72 1.46 2.64
CA ILE A 26 -8.48 0.98 1.48
C ILE A 26 -9.12 -0.34 1.89
N SER A 27 -10.45 -0.39 1.87
CA SER A 27 -11.23 -1.60 2.14
C SER A 27 -11.73 -2.23 0.83
N ASN A 28 -11.62 -3.55 0.73
CA ASN A 28 -12.13 -4.33 -0.39
C ASN A 28 -13.43 -5.05 0.01
N ALA A 29 -14.55 -4.52 -0.47
CA ALA A 29 -15.87 -5.12 -0.27
C ALA A 29 -16.11 -6.33 -1.18
N ASN A 30 -15.41 -6.43 -2.32
CA ASN A 30 -15.61 -7.51 -3.28
C ASN A 30 -14.73 -8.73 -2.92
N LYS A 31 -15.36 -9.77 -2.38
CA LYS A 31 -14.68 -11.01 -1.97
C LYS A 31 -14.20 -11.88 -3.12
N GLU A 32 -14.65 -11.62 -4.35
CA GLU A 32 -14.17 -12.32 -5.55
C GLU A 32 -12.90 -11.70 -6.14
N GLN A 33 -12.47 -10.56 -5.60
CA GLN A 33 -11.29 -9.84 -6.06
C GLN A 33 -10.23 -9.75 -4.98
N VAL A 34 -8.98 -9.69 -5.42
CA VAL A 34 -7.79 -9.52 -4.58
C VAL A 34 -7.08 -8.27 -5.06
N ILE A 35 -6.75 -7.36 -4.14
CA ILE A 35 -5.91 -6.21 -4.44
C ILE A 35 -4.48 -6.72 -4.65
N VAL A 36 -3.88 -6.38 -5.79
CA VAL A 36 -2.56 -6.85 -6.21
C VAL A 36 -1.54 -5.72 -6.35
N GLY A 37 -1.96 -4.47 -6.19
CA GLY A 37 -1.07 -3.33 -6.28
C GLY A 37 -1.79 -2.01 -6.09
N VAL A 38 -1.01 -0.98 -5.80
CA VAL A 38 -1.48 0.41 -5.83
C VAL A 38 -0.53 1.25 -6.66
N ARG A 39 -1.02 2.37 -7.18
CA ARG A 39 -0.15 3.46 -7.58
C ARG A 39 -0.60 4.77 -6.98
N VAL A 40 0.36 5.59 -6.59
CA VAL A 40 0.11 6.90 -5.95
C VAL A 40 0.79 8.00 -6.75
N LEU A 41 0.06 9.07 -7.06
CA LEU A 41 0.61 10.29 -7.64
C LEU A 41 0.88 11.29 -6.51
N LEU A 42 2.11 11.81 -6.50
CA LEU A 42 2.56 12.86 -5.60
C LEU A 42 3.20 13.99 -6.39
N GLY A 43 3.14 15.22 -5.84
CA GLY A 43 3.81 16.40 -6.36
C GLY A 43 3.12 17.09 -7.53
N SER A 44 1.86 16.75 -7.83
CA SER A 44 1.06 17.39 -8.88
C SER A 44 0.45 18.71 -8.42
N ALA A 45 -0.17 18.75 -7.23
CA ALA A 45 -0.71 19.98 -6.66
C ALA A 45 0.42 20.87 -6.13
N HIS A 46 1.27 20.33 -5.25
CA HIS A 46 2.37 21.08 -4.65
C HIS A 46 3.62 20.21 -4.44
N SER A 47 4.77 20.66 -4.96
CA SER A 47 6.04 19.92 -4.90
C SER A 47 6.65 19.86 -3.50
N GLN A 48 6.35 20.83 -2.62
CA GLN A 48 6.80 20.86 -1.23
C GLN A 48 5.97 19.98 -0.28
N HIS A 49 4.82 19.48 -0.75
CA HIS A 49 3.91 18.67 0.05
C HIS A 49 4.12 17.15 -0.15
N ILE A 50 5.19 16.77 -0.85
CA ILE A 50 5.51 15.37 -1.10
C ILE A 50 5.97 14.70 0.22
N PRO A 51 5.27 13.66 0.71
CA PRO A 51 5.70 12.89 1.87
C PRO A 51 7.04 12.19 1.57
N ALA A 52 7.98 12.18 2.51
CA ALA A 52 9.31 11.60 2.31
C ALA A 52 9.29 10.09 2.01
N ASN A 53 8.37 9.35 2.63
CA ASN A 53 8.23 7.91 2.50
C ASN A 53 6.76 7.50 2.40
N ILE A 54 6.52 6.42 1.65
CA ILE A 54 5.27 5.65 1.65
C ILE A 54 5.57 4.32 2.31
N THR A 55 4.85 3.99 3.39
CA THR A 55 4.93 2.69 4.05
C THR A 55 3.70 1.87 3.70
N LEU A 56 3.93 0.63 3.28
CA LEU A 56 2.89 -0.34 2.96
C LEU A 56 3.37 -1.73 3.42
N PHE A 57 2.55 -2.43 4.21
CA PHE A 57 2.96 -3.66 4.89
C PHE A 57 4.27 -3.44 5.68
N ASN A 58 5.34 -4.20 5.38
CA ASN A 58 6.66 -4.04 5.99
C ASN A 58 7.66 -3.31 5.07
N ARG A 59 7.18 -2.69 3.98
CA ARG A 59 8.01 -2.01 2.98
C ARG A 59 7.95 -0.51 3.16
N VAL A 60 9.09 0.15 3.01
CA VAL A 60 9.23 1.60 2.98
C VAL A 60 9.71 2.00 1.59
N ILE A 61 8.93 2.82 0.90
CA ILE A 61 9.19 3.31 -0.45
C ILE A 61 9.58 4.79 -0.32
N PRO A 62 10.86 5.15 -0.51
CA PRO A 62 11.28 6.55 -0.48
C PRO A 62 10.75 7.29 -1.70
N THR A 63 10.26 8.50 -1.49
CA THR A 63 9.82 9.39 -2.57
C THR A 63 10.92 10.37 -2.96
N ARG A 64 10.68 11.14 -4.02
CA ARG A 64 11.57 12.20 -4.49
C ARG A 64 10.92 13.55 -4.29
N GLU A 65 11.62 14.43 -3.58
CA GLU A 65 11.23 15.83 -3.42
C GLU A 65 11.19 16.55 -4.77
N GLY A 66 10.33 17.57 -4.90
CA GLY A 66 10.34 18.48 -6.04
C GLY A 66 9.73 17.92 -7.34
N GLN A 67 9.48 16.61 -7.43
CA GLN A 67 9.09 15.95 -8.67
C GLN A 67 7.68 15.36 -8.63
N ARG A 68 6.83 15.80 -9.56
CA ARG A 68 5.57 15.10 -9.86
C ARG A 68 5.87 13.70 -10.38
N LYS A 69 5.40 12.66 -9.68
CA LYS A 69 5.72 11.27 -10.03
C LYS A 69 4.64 10.28 -9.57
N TRP A 70 4.36 9.30 -10.43
CA TRP A 70 3.64 8.08 -10.05
C TRP A 70 4.59 7.09 -9.38
N TYR A 71 4.15 6.53 -8.25
CA TYR A 71 4.82 5.47 -7.51
C TYR A 71 3.99 4.20 -7.64
N ASP A 72 4.41 3.30 -8.54
CA ASP A 72 3.79 1.98 -8.71
C ASP A 72 4.34 1.02 -7.65
N ILE A 73 3.44 0.46 -6.84
CA ILE A 73 3.77 -0.45 -5.73
C ILE A 73 3.02 -1.76 -5.95
N PRO A 74 3.60 -2.71 -6.71
CA PRO A 74 3.02 -4.05 -6.85
C PRO A 74 3.13 -4.81 -5.55
N PHE A 75 2.12 -5.62 -5.25
CA PHE A 75 2.11 -6.46 -4.05
C PHE A 75 2.78 -7.79 -4.34
N LEU A 76 3.49 -8.30 -3.34
CA LEU A 76 3.88 -9.70 -3.31
C LEU A 76 2.62 -10.56 -3.13
N PRO A 77 2.61 -11.82 -3.61
CA PRO A 77 1.47 -12.72 -3.39
C PRO A 77 1.09 -12.86 -1.91
N ALA A 78 2.09 -12.89 -1.03
CA ALA A 78 1.89 -12.89 0.42
C ALA A 78 1.13 -11.66 0.92
N GLU A 79 1.53 -10.48 0.45
CA GLU A 79 0.93 -9.19 0.81
C GLU A 79 -0.52 -9.10 0.31
N ALA A 80 -0.79 -9.56 -0.91
CA ALA A 80 -2.13 -9.60 -1.50
C ALA A 80 -3.09 -10.50 -0.71
N VAL A 81 -2.61 -11.65 -0.20
CA VAL A 81 -3.41 -12.52 0.68
C VAL A 81 -3.66 -11.87 2.04
N LEU A 82 -2.63 -11.30 2.67
CA LEU A 82 -2.74 -10.63 3.97
C LEU A 82 -3.67 -9.41 3.91
N GLY A 83 -3.58 -8.63 2.84
CA GLY A 83 -4.36 -7.41 2.61
C GLY A 83 -5.71 -7.61 1.93
N GLN A 84 -6.23 -8.84 1.85
CA GLN A 84 -7.39 -9.17 1.02
C GLN A 84 -8.65 -8.35 1.32
N SER A 85 -8.85 -7.97 2.60
CA SER A 85 -10.02 -7.24 3.07
C SER A 85 -9.74 -5.75 3.22
N GLN A 86 -8.53 -5.40 3.66
CA GLN A 86 -8.14 -4.03 3.93
C GLN A 86 -6.62 -3.90 3.87
N ILE A 87 -6.16 -2.77 3.33
CA ILE A 87 -4.76 -2.33 3.39
C ILE A 87 -4.67 -0.92 3.96
N GLU A 88 -3.53 -0.60 4.56
CA GLU A 88 -3.21 0.74 5.05
C GLU A 88 -1.93 1.24 4.34
N LEU A 89 -2.03 2.40 3.70
CA LEU A 89 -0.90 3.17 3.20
C LEU A 89 -0.61 4.27 4.21
N VAL A 90 0.61 4.30 4.74
CA VAL A 90 1.05 5.32 5.68
C VAL A 90 2.09 6.20 5.00
N PHE A 91 1.76 7.46 4.84
CA PHE A 91 2.67 8.47 4.31
C PHE A 91 3.30 9.21 5.49
N SER A 92 4.62 9.38 5.44
CA SER A 92 5.35 10.16 6.43
C SER A 92 5.06 11.67 6.29
N GLY A 93 5.69 12.47 7.14
CA GLY A 93 5.81 13.91 6.90
C GLY A 93 6.55 14.20 5.60
N THR A 94 6.45 15.46 5.17
CA THR A 94 7.09 15.97 3.95
C THR A 94 8.62 15.96 4.07
N HIS A 95 9.34 16.00 2.94
CA HIS A 95 10.82 16.06 2.93
C HIS A 95 11.37 17.21 3.77
N SER A 96 10.74 18.39 3.70
CA SER A 96 11.13 19.56 4.49
C SER A 96 10.64 19.54 5.95
N GLY A 97 9.64 18.71 6.27
CA GLY A 97 8.92 18.74 7.54
C GLY A 97 8.08 20.01 7.79
N ALA A 98 8.22 21.01 6.92
CA ALA A 98 7.57 22.31 7.07
C ALA A 98 6.14 22.32 6.52
N SER A 99 5.77 21.36 5.67
CA SER A 99 4.45 21.27 5.01
C SER A 99 3.69 20.01 5.41
N VAL A 100 2.36 20.03 5.26
CA VAL A 100 1.54 18.83 5.43
C VAL A 100 1.67 17.90 4.22
N PRO A 101 1.70 16.57 4.41
CA PRO A 101 1.73 15.64 3.29
C PRO A 101 0.42 15.69 2.48
N VAL A 102 0.55 15.63 1.15
CA VAL A 102 -0.56 15.67 0.18
C VAL A 102 -0.47 14.51 -0.80
N LEU A 103 -1.62 13.92 -1.11
CA LEU A 103 -1.82 12.92 -2.16
C LEU A 103 -2.63 13.52 -3.30
N ASP A 104 -2.14 13.41 -4.54
CA ASP A 104 -2.87 13.93 -5.70
C ASP A 104 -3.84 12.89 -6.28
N ALA A 105 -3.40 11.63 -6.37
CA ALA A 105 -4.25 10.56 -6.88
C ALA A 105 -3.79 9.20 -6.38
N VAL A 106 -4.75 8.27 -6.26
CA VAL A 106 -4.48 6.87 -5.94
C VAL A 106 -5.28 6.00 -6.90
N GLU A 107 -4.62 5.00 -7.48
CA GLU A 107 -5.30 3.91 -8.17
C GLU A 107 -4.99 2.58 -7.49
N VAL A 108 -6.00 1.73 -7.41
CA VAL A 108 -5.91 0.39 -6.82
C VAL A 108 -6.13 -0.62 -7.93
N TYR A 109 -5.22 -1.59 -8.04
CA TYR A 109 -5.31 -2.67 -9.00
C TYR A 109 -5.76 -3.94 -8.29
N ALA A 110 -6.78 -4.58 -8.86
CA ALA A 110 -7.31 -5.84 -8.36
C ALA A 110 -7.49 -6.84 -9.50
N GLN A 111 -7.35 -8.11 -9.18
CA GLN A 111 -7.58 -9.24 -10.07
C GLN A 111 -8.65 -10.16 -9.46
N SER A 112 -9.24 -11.03 -10.29
CA SER A 112 -10.11 -12.08 -9.75
C SER A 112 -9.31 -13.05 -8.89
N ARG A 113 -9.94 -13.69 -7.90
CA ARG A 113 -9.29 -14.73 -7.08
C ARG A 113 -8.76 -15.89 -7.92
N THR A 114 -9.49 -16.25 -8.98
CA THR A 114 -9.08 -17.31 -9.91
C THR A 114 -7.81 -16.95 -10.65
N ASP A 115 -7.73 -15.75 -11.24
CA ASP A 115 -6.54 -15.31 -11.98
C ASP A 115 -5.33 -15.14 -11.07
N PHE A 116 -5.55 -14.70 -9.84
CA PHE A 116 -4.51 -14.58 -8.81
C PHE A 116 -4.01 -15.95 -8.31
N GLY A 117 -4.79 -17.02 -8.47
CA GLY A 117 -4.50 -18.34 -7.90
C GLY A 117 -4.67 -18.38 -6.38
N TRP A 118 -5.75 -17.78 -5.87
CA TRP A 118 -6.01 -17.59 -4.43
C TRP A 118 -5.78 -18.84 -3.56
N ASP A 119 -6.36 -19.97 -3.95
CA ASP A 119 -6.28 -21.21 -3.17
C ASP A 119 -4.83 -21.72 -3.04
N ALA A 120 -4.05 -21.62 -4.13
CA ALA A 120 -2.65 -22.00 -4.12
C ALA A 120 -1.81 -21.05 -3.24
N GLN A 121 -2.02 -19.73 -3.36
CA GLN A 121 -1.26 -18.74 -2.58
C GLN A 121 -1.54 -18.85 -1.08
N THR A 122 -2.81 -19.03 -0.71
CA THR A 122 -3.21 -19.21 0.70
C THR A 122 -2.68 -20.51 1.29
N ALA A 123 -2.69 -21.62 0.54
CA ALA A 123 -2.09 -22.88 0.95
C ALA A 123 -0.58 -22.75 1.20
N ILE A 124 0.16 -22.08 0.30
CA ILE A 124 1.61 -21.84 0.44
C ILE A 124 1.92 -21.05 1.72
N LEU A 125 1.17 -19.97 1.98
CA LEU A 125 1.39 -19.14 3.17
C LEU A 125 1.07 -19.90 4.46
N THR A 126 -0.01 -20.68 4.45
CA THR A 126 -0.40 -21.52 5.59
C THR A 126 0.67 -22.57 5.88
N ALA A 127 1.21 -23.23 4.85
CA ALA A 127 2.28 -24.20 4.99
C ALA A 127 3.56 -23.57 5.56
N ARG A 128 3.95 -22.37 5.09
CA ARG A 128 5.11 -21.63 5.60
C ARG A 128 4.96 -21.30 7.08
N HIS A 129 3.82 -20.74 7.49
CA HIS A 129 3.54 -20.41 8.89
C HIS A 129 3.60 -21.65 9.79
N CYS A 130 3.10 -22.80 9.31
CA CYS A 130 3.15 -24.06 10.04
C CYS A 130 4.57 -24.68 10.11
N ALA A 131 5.45 -24.38 9.16
CA ALA A 131 6.84 -24.83 9.20
C ALA A 131 7.67 -23.99 10.19
N GLU A 132 7.48 -22.66 10.17
CA GLU A 132 8.16 -21.73 11.08
C GLU A 132 7.82 -22.00 12.54
N SER A 133 6.55 -22.28 12.86
CA SER A 133 6.13 -22.61 14.24
C SER A 133 6.71 -23.92 14.78
N ARG A 134 7.15 -24.84 13.91
CA ARG A 134 7.81 -26.10 14.30
C ARG A 134 9.32 -25.96 14.51
N SER A 135 9.93 -24.91 13.98
CA SER A 135 11.37 -24.65 14.12
C SER A 135 11.74 -23.96 15.44
N SER A 136 10.79 -23.23 16.05
CA SER A 136 11.00 -22.48 17.29
C SER A 136 10.88 -23.32 18.57
N THR A 137 10.40 -24.56 18.49
CA THR A 137 10.24 -25.46 19.65
C THR A 137 11.49 -26.30 20.00
N HIS A 138 12.63 -26.12 19.31
CA HIS A 138 13.81 -26.99 19.49
C HIS A 138 15.08 -26.31 20.05
N SER A 139 15.00 -25.10 20.63
CA SER A 139 16.19 -24.37 21.16
C SER A 139 16.18 -24.07 22.66
N GLY A 140 15.28 -24.67 23.44
CA GLY A 140 15.21 -24.48 24.90
C GLY A 140 15.58 -25.76 25.66
N GLY A 141 16.86 -26.10 25.72
CA GLY A 141 17.33 -27.20 26.56
C GLY A 141 18.83 -27.43 26.44
N LEU A 142 19.60 -26.78 27.32
CA LEU A 142 20.75 -27.29 28.07
C LEU A 142 21.21 -26.20 29.06
#